data_AF-A0A3C0R9M5-F1
#
_entry.id   AF-A0A3C0R9M5-F1
#
_cell.length_a   1.000
_cell.length_b   1.000
_cell.length_c   1.000
_cell.angle_alpha   90.00
_cell.angle_beta   90.00
_cell.angle_gamma   90.00
#
_symmetry.space_group_name_H-M   'P 1'
#
loop_
_entity.id
_entity.type
_entity.pdbx_description
1 polymer ?
#
loop_
_entity_poly.entity_id
_entity_poly.type
_entity_poly.pdbx_seq_one_letter_code
_entity_poly.pdbx_strand_id
1 'polypeptide(L)' 'IFCSNHEYKRGFPFNMYMVDLEGKGMVKISRDKGFDAFPMFSPDGKKIIFASNRNNGGTRDTNLFIADWVE' A
#
# COMPACT_ATOMS: atom_id res chain seq x y z
N ILE A 1 3.49 7.59 5.48
CA ILE A 1 3.20 6.49 4.53
C ILE A 1 3.06 7.07 3.13
N PHE A 2 3.55 6.39 2.10
CA PHE A 2 3.42 6.78 0.69
C PHE A 2 3.32 5.54 -0.21
N CYS A 3 2.95 5.73 -1.47
CA CYS A 3 2.86 4.66 -2.47
C CYS A 3 3.87 4.88 -3.57
N SER A 4 4.55 3.82 -3.99
CA SER A 4 5.58 3.91 -5.02
C SER A 4 5.82 2.59 -5.75
N ASN A 5 6.39 2.70 -6.94
CA ASN A 5 6.92 1.61 -7.75
C ASN A 5 8.46 1.71 -7.90
N HIS A 6 9.14 2.51 -7.07
CA HIS A 6 10.56 2.85 -7.21
C HIS A 6 11.51 1.64 -7.29
N GLU A 7 11.15 0.52 -6.65
CA GLU A 7 11.95 -0.71 -6.68
C GLU A 7 11.90 -1.41 -8.06
N TYR A 8 10.95 -1.05 -8.93
CA TYR A 8 10.64 -1.78 -10.15
C TYR A 8 10.97 -0.97 -11.40
N LYS A 9 11.97 -1.44 -12.16
CA LYS A 9 12.38 -0.83 -13.45
C LYS A 9 11.22 -0.68 -14.45
N ARG A 10 10.23 -1.57 -14.41
CA ARG A 10 9.06 -1.54 -15.30
C ARG A 10 8.01 -0.49 -14.89
N GLY A 11 8.15 0.14 -13.72
CA GLY A 11 7.15 1.04 -13.16
C GLY A 11 5.90 0.32 -12.62
N PHE A 12 6.00 -0.98 -12.33
CA PHE A 12 4.93 -1.79 -11.73
C PHE A 12 5.56 -3.03 -11.08
N PRO A 13 5.05 -3.54 -9.93
CA PRO A 13 3.85 -3.12 -9.18
C PRO A 13 4.00 -1.86 -8.33
N PHE A 14 2.86 -1.30 -7.91
CA PHE A 14 2.79 -0.20 -6.93
C PHE A 14 2.54 -0.77 -5.54
N ASN A 15 3.33 -0.35 -4.55
CA ASN A 15 3.23 -0.82 -3.18
C ASN A 15 3.22 0.35 -2.18
N MET A 16 2.78 0.07 -0.96
CA MET A 16 2.79 1.02 0.15
C MET A 16 4.09 0.92 0.95
N TYR A 17 4.64 2.07 1.33
CA TYR A 17 5.87 2.22 2.10
C TYR A 17 5.66 3.19 3.25
N MET A 18 6.36 2.95 4.34
CA MET A 18 6.44 3.84 5.48
C MET A 18 7.88 4.29 5.68
N VAL A 19 8.06 5.50 6.16
CA VAL A 19 9.34 6.13 6.41
C VAL A 19 9.14 7.06 7.61
N ASP A 20 10.19 7.31 8.37
CA ASP A 20 10.13 8.30 9.45
C ASP A 20 10.03 9.75 8.89
N LEU A 21 9.87 10.72 9.79
CA LEU A 21 9.74 12.14 9.43
C LEU A 21 11.02 12.74 8.84
N GLU A 22 12.17 12.09 9.04
CA GLU A 22 13.46 12.49 8.46
C GLU A 22 13.70 11.84 7.08
N GLY A 23 12.78 10.98 6.62
CA GLY A 23 12.95 10.24 5.37
C GLY A 23 13.86 9.02 5.49
N LYS A 24 14.19 8.57 6.70
CA LYS A 24 15.02 7.37 6.97
C LYS A 24 14.16 6.17 7.39
N GLY A 25 14.80 5.01 7.44
CA GLY A 25 14.17 3.78 7.93
C GLY A 25 12.99 3.32 7.07
N MET A 26 13.10 3.39 5.74
CA MET A 26 12.01 2.98 4.86
C MET A 26 11.64 1.50 5.05
N VAL A 27 10.35 1.24 5.28
CA VAL A 27 9.77 -0.10 5.41
C VAL A 27 8.70 -0.32 4.35
N LYS A 28 8.76 -1.45 3.66
CA LYS A 28 7.73 -1.89 2.71
C LYS A 28 6.57 -2.55 3.44
N ILE A 29 5.39 -1.93 3.35
CA ILE A 29 4.17 -2.35 4.05
C ILE A 29 3.42 -3.41 3.26
N SER A 30 3.25 -3.22 1.95
CA SER A 30 2.57 -4.19 1.09
C SER A 30 3.49 -4.83 0.06
N ARG A 31 3.15 -6.04 -0.39
CA ARG A 31 3.97 -6.88 -1.27
C ARG A 31 3.13 -7.55 -2.37
N ASP A 32 2.00 -6.95 -2.73
CA ASP A 32 1.14 -7.51 -3.76
C ASP A 32 1.80 -7.38 -5.14
N LYS A 33 1.43 -8.28 -6.07
CA LYS A 33 1.93 -8.25 -7.45
C LYS A 33 1.15 -7.26 -8.33
N GLY A 34 0.11 -6.66 -7.78
CA GLY A 34 -0.82 -5.72 -8.40
C GLY A 34 -0.51 -4.26 -8.10
N PHE A 35 -1.56 -3.53 -7.77
CA PHE A 35 -1.54 -2.13 -7.41
C PHE A 35 -2.08 -2.01 -5.99
N ASP A 36 -1.30 -1.44 -5.07
CA ASP A 36 -1.75 -1.00 -3.76
C ASP A 36 -1.50 0.51 -3.63
N ALA A 37 -2.55 1.31 -3.45
CA ALA A 37 -2.42 2.76 -3.36
C ALA A 37 -3.49 3.45 -2.51
N PHE A 38 -3.29 4.76 -2.34
CA PHE A 38 -4.21 5.69 -1.66
C PHE A 38 -4.55 5.29 -0.22
N PRO A 39 -3.54 4.99 0.64
CA PRO A 39 -3.79 4.62 2.01
C PRO A 39 -4.29 5.79 2.83
N MET A 40 -5.25 5.52 3.73
CA MET A 40 -5.67 6.44 4.78
C MET A 40 -5.83 5.67 6.09
N PHE A 41 -5.30 6.23 7.18
CA PHE A 41 -5.53 5.70 8.52
C PHE A 41 -6.91 6.10 9.03
N SER A 42 -7.54 5.23 9.83
CA SER A 42 -8.68 5.63 10.64
C SER A 42 -8.27 6.70 11.66
N PRO A 43 -9.21 7.53 12.16
CA PRO A 43 -8.90 8.59 13.12
C PRO A 43 -8.22 8.11 14.40
N ASP A 44 -8.48 6.87 14.81
CA ASP A 44 -7.88 6.22 15.98
C ASP A 44 -6.57 5.46 15.67
N GLY A 45 -6.12 5.47 14.41
CA GLY A 45 -4.90 4.80 13.96
C GLY A 45 -4.97 3.27 13.91
N LYS A 46 -6.10 2.65 14.27
CA LYS A 46 -6.21 1.19 14.40
C LYS A 46 -6.44 0.46 13.09
N LYS A 47 -6.83 1.18 12.03
CA LYS A 47 -7.13 0.60 10.73
C LYS A 47 -6.52 1.43 9.62
N ILE A 48 -6.27 0.77 8.50
CA ILE A 48 -5.86 1.40 7.25
C ILE A 48 -6.82 0.97 6.14
N ILE A 49 -7.35 1.94 5.40
CA ILE A 49 -8.06 1.70 4.15
C ILE A 49 -7.12 1.97 2.98
N PHE A 50 -7.19 1.19 1.92
CA PHE A 50 -6.42 1.39 0.68
C PHE A 50 -7.13 0.77 -0.52
N ALA A 51 -6.80 1.24 -1.72
CA ALA A 51 -7.27 0.69 -2.98
C ALA A 51 -6.32 -0.42 -3.46
N SER A 52 -6.87 -1.55 -3.92
CA SER A 52 -6.05 -2.66 -4.40
C SER A 52 -6.68 -3.47 -5.55
N ASN A 53 -5.81 -4.06 -6.39
CA ASN A 53 -6.17 -5.09 -7.36
C ASN A 53 -6.11 -6.52 -6.80
N ARG A 54 -5.81 -6.69 -5.50
CA ARG A 54 -5.79 -8.03 -4.89
C ARG A 54 -7.15 -8.72 -5.03
N ASN A 55 -7.12 -10.05 -5.11
CA ASN A 55 -8.31 -10.91 -5.15
C ASN A 55 -9.31 -10.59 -6.29
N ASN A 56 -8.85 -10.02 -7.40
CA ASN A 56 -9.72 -9.66 -8.53
C ASN A 56 -9.76 -10.71 -9.66
N GLY A 57 -9.23 -11.93 -9.43
CA GLY A 57 -9.25 -13.00 -10.44
C GLY A 57 -8.34 -12.74 -11.66
N GLY A 58 -7.38 -11.81 -11.56
CA GLY A 58 -6.48 -11.45 -12.66
C GLY A 58 -7.01 -10.35 -13.57
N THR A 59 -8.14 -9.73 -13.23
CA THR A 59 -8.62 -8.51 -13.91
C THR A 59 -7.78 -7.30 -13.49
N ARG A 60 -8.25 -6.09 -13.84
CA ARG A 60 -7.70 -4.82 -13.34
C ARG A 60 -8.66 -4.09 -12.40
N ASP A 61 -9.65 -4.81 -11.88
CA ASP A 61 -10.63 -4.21 -10.99
C ASP A 61 -9.96 -3.76 -9.70
N THR A 62 -10.30 -2.55 -9.29
CA THR A 62 -9.75 -1.92 -8.08
C THR A 62 -10.84 -1.90 -7.04
N ASN A 63 -10.59 -2.53 -5.90
CA ASN A 63 -11.51 -2.58 -4.77
C ASN A 63 -10.90 -1.88 -3.56
N LEU A 64 -11.75 -1.52 -2.60
CA LEU A 64 -11.33 -0.95 -1.32
C LEU A 64 -11.16 -2.07 -0.30
N PHE A 65 -10.04 -2.03 0.41
CA PHE A 65 -9.71 -2.96 1.48
C PHE A 65 -9.47 -2.19 2.77
N ILE A 66 -9.94 -2.73 3.88
CA ILE A 66 -9.64 -2.26 5.23
C ILE A 66 -8.86 -3.36 5.93
N ALA A 67 -7.75 -3.00 6.57
CA ALA A 67 -6.96 -3.90 7.41
C ALA A 67 -6.78 -3.30 8.80
N ASP A 68 -6.67 -4.16 9.80
CA ASP A 68 -6.21 -3.78 11.13
C ASP A 68 -4.73 -3.40 11.06
N TRP A 69 -4.37 -2.31 11.73
CA TRP A 69 -3.00 -1.87 11.88
C TRP A 69 -2.45 -2.38 13.21
N VAL A 70 -1.33 -3.10 13.13
CA VAL A 70 -0.61 -3.66 14.28
C VAL A 70 0.84 -3.20 14.18
N GLU A 71 1.38 -2.68 15.27
CA GLU A 71 2.79 -2.26 15.40
C GLU A 71 3.77 -3.43 15.40
#